data_AF-A0A0A7EQ42-F1
#
_entry.id   AF-A0A0A7EQ42-F1
#
_cell.length_a   1.000
_cell.length_b   1.000
_cell.length_c   1.000
_cell.angle_alpha   90.00
_cell.angle_beta   90.00
_cell.angle_gamma   90.00
#
_symmetry.space_group_name_H-M   'P 1'
#
loop_
_entity.id
_entity.type
_entity.pdbx_description
1 polymer ?
#
loop_
_entity_poly.entity_id
_entity_poly.type
_entity_poly.pdbx_seq_one_letter_code
_entity_poly.pdbx_strand_id
1 'polypeptide(L)'
;VDMVKLHEQQQKRLRESEIRQQLIREGVLREDEDISVHAARKRWYLQRSQDALKHRRAKAAASKRARRLKKLPADQQIHEMAEYLRKRLPPDEAYFCSDDHLKRMAIRELRQLELTLAAPPPH
;
A
#
# COMPACT_ATOMS: atom_id res chain seq x y z
N VAL A 1 -33.40 39.92 -20.54
CA VAL A 1 -32.67 38.72 -20.07
C VAL A 1 -32.70 37.71 -21.19
N ASP A 2 -31.55 37.23 -21.63
CA ASP A 2 -31.47 36.26 -22.73
C ASP A 2 -31.79 34.86 -22.19
N MET A 3 -33.03 34.42 -22.42
CA MET A 3 -33.57 33.17 -21.88
C MET A 3 -32.90 31.92 -22.48
N VAL A 4 -32.39 32.03 -23.70
CA VAL A 4 -31.68 30.94 -24.38
C VAL A 4 -30.34 30.69 -23.70
N LYS A 5 -29.57 31.76 -23.49
CA LYS A 5 -28.29 31.72 -22.77
C LYS A 5 -28.43 31.18 -21.34
N LEU A 6 -29.53 31.53 -20.66
CA LEU A 6 -29.82 31.02 -19.31
C LEU A 6 -30.09 29.51 -19.33
N HIS A 7 -30.87 29.01 -20.30
CA HIS A 7 -31.17 27.60 -20.43
C HIS A 7 -29.91 26.77 -20.74
N GLU A 8 -29.06 27.25 -21.65
CA GLU A 8 -27.77 26.61 -21.96
C GLU A 8 -26.86 26.50 -20.73
N GLN A 9 -26.80 27.56 -19.91
CA GLN A 9 -26.04 27.55 -18.67
C GLN A 9 -26.60 26.56 -17.63
N GLN A 10 -27.92 26.40 -17.54
CA GLN A 10 -28.54 25.41 -16.66
C GLN A 10 -28.22 23.98 -17.12
N GLN A 11 -28.35 23.70 -18.42
CA GLN A 11 -28.02 22.39 -18.99
C GLN A 11 -26.54 22.02 -18.82
N LYS A 12 -25.64 23.00 -18.93
CA LYS A 12 -24.21 22.79 -18.66
C LYS A 12 -23.96 22.39 -17.21
N ARG A 13 -24.57 23.09 -16.25
CA ARG A 13 -24.41 22.81 -14.81
C ARG A 13 -24.97 21.46 -14.40
N LEU A 14 -26.10 21.04 -14.98
CA LEU A 14 -26.67 19.71 -14.74
C LEU A 14 -25.71 18.62 -15.18
N ARG A 15 -25.17 18.71 -16.41
CA ARG A 15 -24.17 17.75 -16.92
C ARG A 15 -22.91 17.70 -16.06
N GLU A 16 -22.40 18.85 -15.63
CA GLU A 16 -21.23 18.90 -14.73
C GLU A 16 -21.51 18.22 -13.38
N SER A 17 -22.72 18.39 -12.83
CA SER A 17 -23.14 17.73 -11.59
C SER A 17 -23.29 16.21 -11.75
N GLU A 18 -23.86 15.76 -12.86
CA GLU A 18 -24.01 14.32 -13.16
C GLU A 18 -22.64 13.64 -13.28
N ILE A 19 -21.70 14.26 -14.01
CA ILE A 19 -20.32 13.78 -14.11
C ILE A 19 -19.66 13.73 -12.72
N ARG A 20 -19.87 14.75 -11.88
CA ARG A 20 -19.36 14.74 -10.49
C ARG A 20 -19.89 13.54 -9.71
N GLN A 21 -21.19 13.30 -9.75
CA GLN A 21 -21.82 12.21 -9.01
C GLN A 21 -21.36 10.84 -9.50
N GLN A 22 -21.15 10.67 -10.81
CA GLN A 22 -20.58 9.44 -11.38
C GLN A 22 -19.16 9.21 -10.86
N LEU A 23 -18.29 10.22 -10.90
CA LEU A 23 -16.93 10.12 -10.39
C LEU A 23 -16.86 9.84 -8.89
N ILE A 24 -17.81 10.37 -8.11
CA ILE A 24 -17.95 10.05 -6.68
C ILE A 24 -18.37 8.60 -6.49
N ARG A 25 -19.36 8.13 -7.25
CA ARG A 25 -19.85 6.75 -7.19
C ARG A 25 -18.77 5.73 -7.57
N GLU A 26 -17.93 6.07 -8.54
CA GLU A 26 -16.78 5.28 -8.97
C GLU A 26 -15.59 5.38 -7.98
N GLY A 27 -15.68 6.24 -6.97
CA GLY A 27 -14.63 6.45 -5.96
C GLY A 27 -13.41 7.21 -6.48
N VAL A 28 -13.51 7.81 -7.68
CA VAL A 28 -12.45 8.62 -8.29
C VAL A 28 -12.36 10.00 -7.62
N LEU A 29 -13.49 10.54 -7.18
CA LEU A 29 -13.62 11.82 -6.49
C LEU A 29 -14.29 11.63 -5.12
N ARG A 30 -13.88 12.37 -4.10
CA ARG A 30 -14.64 12.44 -2.84
C ARG A 30 -15.76 13.46 -2.94
N GLU A 31 -16.77 13.33 -2.09
CA GLU A 31 -17.94 14.22 -2.07
C GLU A 31 -17.58 15.69 -1.87
N ASP A 32 -16.54 15.96 -1.08
CA ASP A 32 -16.02 17.29 -0.73
C ASP A 32 -15.03 17.88 -1.75
N GLU A 33 -14.66 17.14 -2.80
CA GLU A 33 -13.56 17.53 -3.68
C GLU A 33 -14.02 18.15 -5.01
N ASP A 34 -13.34 19.20 -5.46
CA ASP A 34 -13.64 19.86 -6.75
C ASP A 34 -13.05 19.11 -7.95
N ILE A 35 -13.77 19.14 -9.08
CA ILE A 35 -13.39 18.52 -10.37
C ILE A 35 -12.28 19.33 -11.11
N SER A 36 -11.70 20.35 -10.46
CA SER A 36 -10.69 21.19 -11.09
C SER A 36 -9.38 20.42 -11.32
N VAL A 37 -8.75 20.64 -12.47
CA VAL A 37 -7.41 20.12 -12.81
C VAL A 37 -6.39 20.46 -11.72
N HIS A 38 -6.50 21.63 -11.10
CA HIS A 38 -5.62 22.04 -10.01
C HIS A 38 -5.79 21.17 -8.76
N ALA A 39 -7.03 20.85 -8.39
CA ALA A 39 -7.33 19.97 -7.25
C ALA A 39 -6.83 18.54 -7.49
N ALA A 40 -7.05 18.01 -8.70
CA ALA A 40 -6.54 16.70 -9.11
C ALA A 40 -5.00 16.62 -9.02
N ARG A 41 -4.29 17.63 -9.54
CA ARG A 41 -2.81 17.71 -9.44
C ARG A 41 -2.36 17.74 -7.98
N LYS A 42 -2.98 18.57 -7.15
CA LYS A 42 -2.65 18.66 -5.71
C LYS A 42 -2.80 17.31 -5.02
N ARG A 43 -3.89 16.56 -5.30
CA ARG A 43 -4.09 15.21 -4.76
C ARG A 43 -3.02 14.25 -5.21
N TRP A 44 -2.68 14.24 -6.50
CA TRP A 44 -1.64 13.37 -7.02
C TRP A 44 -0.30 13.61 -6.34
N TYR A 45 0.13 14.88 -6.19
CA TYR A 45 1.36 15.21 -5.47
C TYR A 45 1.31 14.77 -4.01
N LEU A 46 0.19 14.99 -3.33
CA LEU A 46 0.03 14.56 -1.93
C LEU A 46 0.11 13.04 -1.79
N GLN A 47 -0.59 12.30 -2.64
CA GLN A 47 -0.56 10.83 -2.67
C GLN A 47 0.85 10.32 -2.96
N ARG A 48 1.54 10.87 -3.95
CA ARG A 48 2.93 10.49 -4.27
C ARG A 48 3.88 10.77 -3.11
N SER A 49 3.71 11.90 -2.42
CA SER A 49 4.50 12.23 -1.23
C SER A 49 4.25 11.25 -0.08
N GLN A 50 2.98 10.90 0.17
CA GLN A 50 2.60 9.91 1.19
C GLN A 50 3.12 8.52 0.85
N ASP A 51 3.02 8.08 -0.40
CA ASP A 51 3.50 6.78 -0.85
C ASP A 51 5.03 6.70 -0.74
N ALA A 52 5.74 7.77 -1.12
CA ALA A 52 7.18 7.86 -0.92
C ALA A 52 7.56 7.78 0.57
N LEU A 53 6.79 8.43 1.45
CA LEU A 53 7.01 8.36 2.90
C LEU A 53 6.75 6.95 3.44
N LYS A 54 5.65 6.30 3.05
CA LYS A 54 5.32 4.90 3.41
C LYS A 54 6.43 3.96 2.98
N HIS A 55 6.90 4.10 1.74
CA HIS A 55 8.01 3.30 1.21
C HIS A 55 9.31 3.52 2.02
N ARG A 56 9.71 4.77 2.29
CA ARG A 56 10.89 5.06 3.11
C ARG A 56 10.78 4.48 4.52
N ARG A 57 9.61 4.58 5.16
CA ARG A 57 9.35 4.02 6.49
C ARG A 57 9.44 2.49 6.47
N ALA A 58 8.82 1.83 5.49
CA ALA A 58 8.89 0.39 5.32
C ALA A 58 10.33 -0.09 5.11
N LYS A 59 11.08 0.58 4.23
CA LYS A 59 12.52 0.31 3.99
C LYS A 59 13.34 0.47 5.27
N ALA A 60 13.16 1.58 5.99
CA ALA A 60 13.87 1.82 7.25
C ALA A 60 13.55 0.75 8.31
N ALA A 61 12.29 0.33 8.44
CA ALA A 61 11.88 -0.74 9.34
C ALA A 61 12.51 -2.09 8.96
N ALA A 62 12.52 -2.43 7.66
CA ALA A 62 13.19 -3.62 7.15
C ALA A 62 14.70 -3.60 7.44
N SER A 63 15.39 -2.48 7.18
CA SER A 63 16.82 -2.34 7.48
C SER A 63 17.14 -2.40 8.97
N LYS A 64 16.26 -1.88 9.84
CA LYS A 64 16.42 -2.01 11.30
C LYS A 64 16.28 -3.48 11.73
N ARG A 65 15.28 -4.18 11.20
CA ARG A 65 15.08 -5.61 11.46
C ARG A 65 16.27 -6.43 10.99
N ALA A 66 16.76 -6.18 9.77
CA ALA A 66 17.91 -6.89 9.23
C ALA A 66 19.16 -6.72 10.09
N ARG A 67 19.44 -5.49 10.55
CA ARG A 67 20.54 -5.21 11.50
C ARG A 67 20.40 -5.95 12.83
N ARG A 68 19.18 -6.14 13.34
CA ARG A 68 18.93 -6.91 14.57
C ARG A 68 19.16 -8.40 14.33
N LEU A 69 18.58 -8.94 13.26
CA LEU A 69 18.65 -10.36 12.92
C LEU A 69 20.06 -10.81 12.54
N LYS A 70 20.86 -9.97 11.87
CA LYS A 70 22.25 -10.27 11.50
C LYS A 70 23.14 -10.67 12.69
N LYS A 71 22.79 -10.25 13.91
CA LYS A 71 23.53 -10.57 15.13
C LYS A 71 23.21 -11.96 15.71
N LEU A 72 22.14 -12.59 15.24
CA LEU A 72 21.63 -13.85 15.76
C LEU A 72 22.12 -15.04 14.90
N PRO A 73 22.24 -16.25 15.47
CA PRO A 73 22.41 -17.49 14.71
C PRO A 73 21.24 -17.74 13.74
N ALA A 74 21.48 -18.53 12.68
CA ALA A 74 20.50 -18.78 11.62
C ALA A 74 19.15 -19.31 12.14
N ASP A 75 19.16 -20.28 13.06
CA ASP A 75 17.93 -20.84 13.64
C ASP A 75 17.10 -19.79 14.39
N GLN A 76 17.78 -18.92 15.14
CA GLN A 76 17.12 -17.81 15.85
C GLN A 76 16.60 -16.75 14.89
N GLN A 77 17.30 -16.49 13.77
CA GLN A 77 16.80 -15.58 12.73
C GLN A 77 15.49 -16.08 12.13
N ILE A 78 15.40 -17.39 11.83
CA ILE A 78 14.20 -18.02 11.27
C ILE A 78 13.05 -17.94 12.28
N HIS A 79 13.31 -18.27 13.55
CA HIS A 79 12.29 -18.21 14.60
C HIS A 79 11.75 -16.78 14.79
N GLU A 80 12.63 -15.79 14.95
CA GLU A 80 12.25 -14.39 15.11
C GLU A 80 11.47 -13.84 13.91
N MET A 81 11.85 -14.23 12.69
CA MET A 81 11.12 -13.82 11.49
C MET A 81 9.75 -14.52 11.39
N ALA A 82 9.64 -15.79 11.76
CA ALA A 82 8.38 -16.53 11.78
C ALA A 82 7.40 -15.90 12.78
N GLU A 83 7.85 -15.58 14.00
CA GLU A 83 7.02 -14.89 15.00
C GLU A 83 6.59 -13.49 14.54
N TYR A 84 7.49 -12.76 13.86
CA TYR A 84 7.14 -11.47 13.26
C TYR A 84 6.06 -11.60 12.18
N LEU A 85 6.15 -12.63 11.33
CA LEU A 85 5.16 -12.90 10.30
C LEU A 85 3.81 -13.29 10.91
N ARG A 86 3.81 -14.20 11.90
CA ARG A 86 2.61 -14.64 12.60
C ARG A 86 1.79 -13.48 13.17
N LYS A 87 2.46 -12.45 13.71
CA LYS A 87 1.81 -11.23 14.22
C LYS A 87 1.22 -10.30 13.14
N ARG A 88 1.62 -10.47 11.88
CA ARG A 88 1.19 -9.62 10.75
C ARG A 88 0.21 -10.30 9.83
N LEU A 89 0.07 -11.63 9.92
CA LEU A 89 -0.95 -12.33 9.16
C LEU A 89 -2.35 -11.85 9.59
N PRO A 90 -3.28 -11.70 8.64
CA PRO A 90 -4.70 -11.58 8.95
C PRO A 90 -5.16 -12.75 9.84
N PRO A 91 -6.16 -12.55 10.73
CA PRO A 91 -6.63 -13.60 11.64
C PRO A 91 -7.01 -14.90 10.93
N ASP A 92 -7.66 -14.79 9.77
CA ASP A 92 -8.12 -15.92 8.97
C ASP A 92 -6.95 -16.76 8.44
N GLU A 93 -5.91 -16.09 7.93
CA GLU A 93 -4.70 -16.75 7.44
C GLU A 93 -3.88 -17.33 8.58
N ALA A 94 -3.78 -16.62 9.71
CA ALA A 94 -3.03 -17.04 10.87
C ALA A 94 -3.58 -18.34 11.48
N TYR A 95 -4.90 -18.54 11.43
CA TYR A 95 -5.55 -19.74 11.95
C TYR A 95 -5.17 -21.01 11.18
N PHE A 96 -5.08 -20.93 9.85
CA PHE A 96 -4.74 -22.07 9.00
C PHE A 96 -3.24 -22.19 8.70
N CYS A 97 -2.42 -21.27 9.20
CA CYS A 97 -0.99 -21.24 8.90
C CYS A 97 -0.25 -22.29 9.73
N SER A 98 0.17 -23.39 9.08
CA SER A 98 1.07 -24.36 9.71
C SER A 98 2.42 -23.74 10.06
N ASP A 99 3.03 -24.16 11.16
CA ASP A 99 4.38 -23.69 11.57
C ASP A 99 5.43 -23.89 10.49
N ASP A 100 5.36 -24.97 9.72
CA ASP A 100 6.25 -25.21 8.58
C ASP A 100 6.03 -24.24 7.43
N HIS A 101 4.79 -23.80 7.21
CA HIS A 101 4.51 -22.74 6.24
C HIS A 101 5.13 -21.41 6.69
N LEU A 102 4.96 -21.06 7.97
CA LEU A 102 5.58 -19.88 8.56
C LEU A 102 7.11 -19.90 8.46
N LYS A 103 7.75 -21.06 8.72
CA LYS A 103 9.20 -21.22 8.56
C LYS A 103 9.64 -21.00 7.10
N ARG A 104 8.92 -21.56 6.13
CA ARG A 104 9.22 -21.35 4.69
C ARG A 104 9.09 -19.88 4.31
N MET A 105 8.04 -19.21 4.79
CA MET A 105 7.88 -17.77 4.59
C MET A 105 9.02 -16.98 5.24
N ALA A 106 9.38 -17.30 6.49
CA ALA A 106 10.46 -16.66 7.22
C ALA A 106 11.80 -16.77 6.47
N ILE A 107 12.13 -17.96 5.97
CA ILE A 107 13.33 -18.19 5.15
C ILE A 107 13.29 -17.32 3.88
N ARG A 108 12.15 -17.26 3.18
CA ARG A 108 12.00 -16.42 1.99
C ARG A 108 12.24 -14.94 2.29
N GLU A 109 11.66 -14.42 3.38
CA GLU A 109 11.84 -13.02 3.78
C GLU A 109 13.28 -12.73 4.22
N LEU A 110 13.92 -13.65 4.95
CA LEU A 110 15.33 -13.52 5.33
C LEU A 110 16.27 -13.50 4.11
N ARG A 111 15.93 -14.24 3.05
CA ARG A 111 16.62 -14.15 1.75
C ARG A 111 16.44 -12.78 1.09
N GLN A 112 15.22 -12.24 1.10
CA GLN A 112 14.97 -10.88 0.58
C GLN A 112 15.71 -9.80 1.36
N LEU A 113 16.03 -10.05 2.64
CA LEU A 113 16.87 -9.17 3.46
C LEU A 113 18.37 -9.44 3.31
N GLU A 114 18.77 -10.39 2.44
CA GLU A 114 20.16 -10.81 2.20
C GLU A 114 20.87 -11.34 3.47
N LEU A 115 20.12 -11.86 4.44
CA LEU A 115 20.66 -12.35 5.72
C LEU A 115 20.95 -13.85 5.72
N THR A 116 20.10 -14.63 5.05
CA THR A 116 20.20 -16.10 5.06
C THR A 116 20.47 -16.64 3.66
N LEU A 117 21.64 -16.35 3.10
CA LEU A 117 22.25 -17.20 2.07
C LEU A 117 23.77 -17.20 2.26
N ALA A 118 24.24 -18.20 3.02
CA ALA A 118 25.34 -18.99 2.53
C ALA A 118 24.73 -20.01 1.54
N ALA A 119 25.13 -19.88 0.27
CA ALA A 119 24.83 -20.71 -0.91
C ALA A 119 23.39 -20.67 -1.51
N PRO A 120 23.24 -20.32 -2.81
CA PRO A 120 21.97 -20.48 -3.55
C PRO A 120 21.60 -21.97 -3.67
N PRO A 121 20.31 -22.31 -3.80
CA PRO A 121 19.88 -23.69 -4.00
C PRO A 121 20.50 -24.25 -5.30
N PRO A 122 21.04 -25.49 -5.28
CA PRO A 122 21.59 -26.11 -6.49
C PRO A 122 20.49 -26.24 -7.55
N HIS A 123 20.83 -25.84 -8.77
CA HIS A 123 20.02 -25.99 -9.98
C HIS A 123 19.88 -27.45 -10.39
#